data_AF-F2UKM2-F1
#
_entry.id   AF-F2UKM2-F1
#
_cell.length_a   1.000
_cell.length_b   1.000
_cell.length_c   1.000
_cell.angle_alpha   90.00
_cell.angle_beta   90.00
_cell.angle_gamma   90.00
#
_symmetry.space_group_name_H-M   'P 1'
#
loop_
_entity.id
_entity.type
_entity.pdbx_description
1 polymer ?
#
loop_
_entity_poly.entity_id
_entity_poly.type
_entity_poly.pdbx_seq_one_letter_code
_entity_poly.pdbx_strand_id
1 'polypeptide(L)'
;MAELEPKRARLEEEAEDKHAASSSSPTGSDAPAKAEDKKLEPSPDTSTASDAEAETKQKQAEPATTEPAKLEATEAEKRKVLLKKLNTLLLDDRKFPKAAPVLCKLMETDLRRDTSEEFFPLLQKLDALASRRQGNPASMAAYRDIFSLAHRNMDAFSDKHTFQLRTMVLYHVTCHRLNTDDTYQFAQAAKVAHEAIEQLDTAFPKQSDILLGMEITQYVPTDAEKRERLDAIVRVLSTLFQHRKKQWAKTSVDLAFKLAGDRRLIFDQVNRERIDDMYDSIKELRSASTLGTKRSANPRGMFKSWAA
;
A
#
# COMPACT_ATOMS: atom_id res chain seq x y z
N MET A 1 56.58 41.31 -10.72
CA MET A 1 56.90 40.75 -12.05
C MET A 1 56.39 39.33 -12.06
N ALA A 2 55.08 39.09 -12.16
CA ALA A 2 54.18 39.34 -13.30
C ALA A 2 54.45 38.39 -14.47
N GLU A 3 53.37 37.70 -14.86
CA GLU A 3 53.12 36.97 -16.10
C GLU A 3 53.76 35.59 -16.29
N LEU A 4 52.92 34.54 -16.30
CA LEU A 4 52.58 33.80 -17.54
C LEU A 4 51.63 32.61 -17.27
N GLU A 5 50.33 32.89 -17.32
CA GLU A 5 49.30 32.13 -18.05
C GLU A 5 48.31 33.19 -18.61
N PRO A 6 47.47 32.96 -19.65
CA PRO A 6 47.09 31.68 -20.28
C PRO A 6 47.04 31.71 -21.82
N LYS A 7 47.19 30.54 -22.47
CA LYS A 7 46.79 30.35 -23.88
C LYS A 7 45.54 29.46 -23.96
N ARG A 8 44.41 30.13 -24.21
CA ARG A 8 43.36 29.82 -25.22
C ARG A 8 42.87 28.36 -25.24
N ALA A 9 41.68 28.05 -24.75
CA ALA A 9 40.38 28.44 -25.34
C ALA A 9 40.35 28.25 -26.87
N ARG A 10 40.13 27.01 -27.33
CA ARG A 10 39.60 26.67 -28.67
C ARG A 10 39.26 25.17 -28.71
N LEU A 11 37.97 24.83 -28.70
CA LEU A 11 37.30 23.67 -29.33
C LEU A 11 35.96 23.40 -28.62
N GLU A 12 35.04 24.36 -28.74
CA GLU A 12 33.59 24.17 -28.63
C GLU A 12 32.97 24.91 -29.81
N GLU A 13 32.89 24.27 -30.98
CA GLU A 13 32.00 24.66 -32.10
C GLU A 13 32.11 23.58 -33.19
N GLU A 14 31.12 22.68 -33.29
CA GLU A 14 30.62 21.99 -34.50
C GLU A 14 29.90 20.70 -34.12
N ALA A 15 28.56 20.75 -34.09
CA ALA A 15 27.64 19.79 -34.72
C ALA A 15 26.22 19.96 -34.15
N GLU A 16 25.59 21.08 -34.46
CA GLU A 16 24.13 21.13 -34.57
C GLU A 16 23.74 20.99 -36.05
N ASP A 17 22.58 20.38 -36.24
CA ASP A 17 21.69 20.45 -37.40
C ASP A 17 21.63 19.25 -38.36
N LYS A 18 20.37 18.95 -38.75
CA LYS A 18 19.81 17.80 -39.50
C LYS A 18 19.09 16.74 -38.64
N HIS A 19 17.83 17.03 -38.29
CA HIS A 19 16.68 16.53 -39.08
C HIS A 19 15.35 16.92 -38.41
N ALA A 20 14.72 17.95 -38.97
CA ALA A 20 13.29 18.17 -38.90
C ALA A 20 12.59 17.39 -40.05
N ALA A 21 11.29 17.17 -39.86
CA ALA A 21 10.29 16.58 -40.76
C ALA A 21 10.24 15.03 -40.83
N SER A 22 9.23 14.45 -40.19
CA SER A 22 8.11 13.88 -40.98
C SER A 22 6.90 13.61 -40.10
N SER A 23 5.88 14.44 -40.31
CA SER A 23 4.48 14.21 -39.97
C SER A 23 3.88 13.19 -40.93
N SER A 24 3.24 12.14 -40.43
CA SER A 24 2.24 11.41 -41.22
C SER A 24 1.20 10.76 -40.31
N SER A 25 0.03 11.41 -40.22
CA SER A 25 -1.24 10.75 -39.95
C SER A 25 -1.63 9.87 -41.14
N PRO A 26 -2.48 8.86 -40.91
CA PRO A 26 -3.53 8.56 -41.87
C PRO A 26 -4.91 8.64 -41.21
N THR A 27 -5.68 9.60 -41.69
CA THR A 27 -7.15 9.57 -41.76
C THR A 27 -7.60 8.46 -42.69
N GLY A 28 -8.61 7.70 -42.29
CA GLY A 28 -9.30 6.72 -43.12
C GLY A 28 -10.62 6.31 -42.47
N SER A 29 -11.65 7.10 -42.72
CA SER A 29 -13.06 6.74 -42.55
C SER A 29 -13.40 5.51 -43.40
N ASP A 30 -14.18 4.59 -42.84
CA ASP A 30 -15.39 4.12 -43.53
C ASP A 30 -16.35 3.47 -42.51
N ALA A 31 -17.50 4.12 -42.34
CA ALA A 31 -18.74 3.49 -41.94
C ALA A 31 -19.46 3.01 -43.22
N PRO A 32 -20.42 2.08 -43.11
CA PRO A 32 -21.78 2.60 -43.19
C PRO A 32 -22.76 1.95 -42.20
N ALA A 33 -23.75 2.77 -41.85
CA ALA A 33 -24.90 2.48 -41.03
C ALA A 33 -26.03 1.73 -41.79
N LYS A 34 -26.87 1.01 -41.04
CA LYS A 34 -28.33 0.87 -41.16
C LYS A 34 -28.83 0.16 -39.88
N ALA A 35 -29.59 0.80 -38.97
CA ALA A 35 -31.05 1.07 -39.01
C ALA A 35 -31.85 -0.26 -39.06
N GLU A 36 -32.87 -0.60 -38.27
CA GLU A 36 -33.97 0.09 -37.56
C GLU A 36 -34.45 -0.86 -36.43
N ASP A 37 -34.73 -0.43 -35.19
CA ASP A 37 -35.98 0.16 -34.66
C ASP A 37 -37.22 -0.79 -34.66
N LYS A 38 -37.67 -1.20 -33.45
CA LYS A 38 -39.10 -1.31 -33.07
C LYS A 38 -39.34 -1.72 -31.61
N LYS A 39 -39.60 -0.67 -30.81
CA LYS A 39 -40.69 -0.49 -29.83
C LYS A 39 -41.75 -1.60 -29.74
N LEU A 40 -42.15 -1.99 -28.50
CA LEU A 40 -43.54 -2.07 -27.99
C LEU A 40 -43.60 -2.70 -26.57
N GLU A 41 -43.78 -1.86 -25.55
CA GLU A 41 -44.75 -2.08 -24.45
C GLU A 41 -46.10 -1.46 -24.89
N PRO A 42 -47.30 -1.81 -24.34
CA PRO A 42 -47.60 -2.01 -22.91
C PRO A 42 -48.65 -3.11 -22.55
N SER A 43 -48.94 -3.18 -21.23
CA SER A 43 -49.95 -3.87 -20.36
C SER A 43 -51.38 -4.08 -20.94
N PRO A 44 -52.44 -4.60 -20.23
CA PRO A 44 -52.65 -4.88 -18.78
C PRO A 44 -53.54 -6.11 -18.41
N ASP A 45 -53.75 -6.37 -17.10
CA ASP A 45 -55.07 -6.46 -16.40
C ASP A 45 -55.60 -7.89 -16.21
N THR A 46 -56.41 -8.31 -15.22
CA THR A 46 -56.72 -7.99 -13.80
C THR A 46 -57.59 -9.19 -13.31
N SER A 47 -57.67 -9.39 -11.98
CA SER A 47 -58.81 -9.94 -11.20
C SER A 47 -59.31 -11.37 -11.46
N THR A 48 -59.61 -12.18 -10.45
CA THR A 48 -60.88 -12.19 -9.66
C THR A 48 -60.69 -13.26 -8.55
N ALA A 49 -60.73 -12.98 -7.23
CA ALA A 49 -61.83 -12.69 -6.28
C ALA A 49 -62.48 -13.93 -5.60
N SER A 50 -63.00 -13.67 -4.40
CA SER A 50 -63.83 -14.47 -3.45
C SER A 50 -63.12 -15.37 -2.43
N ASP A 51 -63.52 -15.46 -1.15
CA ASP A 51 -64.46 -14.68 -0.32
C ASP A 51 -64.34 -15.10 1.16
N ALA A 52 -64.82 -14.22 2.06
CA ALA A 52 -65.48 -14.37 3.39
C ALA A 52 -65.06 -15.49 4.40
N GLU A 53 -65.12 -15.41 5.75
CA GLU A 53 -65.97 -14.73 6.75
C GLU A 53 -65.14 -14.63 8.07
N ALA A 54 -65.12 -13.49 8.76
CA ALA A 54 -65.84 -13.15 10.00
C ALA A 54 -65.60 -14.07 11.23
N GLU A 55 -65.03 -13.51 12.31
CA GLU A 55 -65.70 -13.44 13.61
C GLU A 55 -65.01 -12.50 14.63
N THR A 56 -65.85 -11.76 15.33
CA THR A 56 -65.57 -10.70 16.30
C THR A 56 -65.48 -11.28 17.72
N LYS A 57 -64.58 -10.78 18.59
CA LYS A 57 -64.85 -10.64 20.03
C LYS A 57 -63.88 -9.67 20.72
N GLN A 58 -64.47 -8.62 21.31
CA GLN A 58 -63.85 -7.65 22.21
C GLN A 58 -63.54 -8.29 23.59
N LYS A 59 -62.52 -7.77 24.30
CA LYS A 59 -62.69 -6.92 25.52
C LYS A 59 -61.64 -7.19 26.62
N GLN A 60 -60.92 -6.11 26.95
CA GLN A 60 -60.47 -5.64 28.28
C GLN A 60 -59.14 -6.06 28.94
N ALA A 61 -58.45 -4.98 29.33
CA ALA A 61 -57.74 -4.72 30.58
C ALA A 61 -56.21 -4.93 30.62
N GLU A 62 -55.49 -3.81 30.55
CA GLU A 62 -54.19 -3.62 31.22
C GLU A 62 -54.35 -3.83 32.75
N PRO A 63 -53.26 -4.16 33.46
CA PRO A 63 -52.42 -3.07 33.96
C PRO A 63 -50.92 -3.27 33.72
N ALA A 64 -50.27 -2.13 33.56
CA ALA A 64 -48.84 -1.90 33.50
C ALA A 64 -47.97 -2.89 34.32
N THR A 65 -47.00 -3.50 33.65
CA THR A 65 -45.75 -3.96 34.28
C THR A 65 -44.61 -3.67 33.32
N THR A 66 -44.01 -2.49 33.55
CA THR A 66 -42.61 -2.14 33.34
C THR A 66 -41.86 -2.96 32.26
N GLU A 67 -42.11 -2.59 31.01
CA GLU A 67 -41.22 -2.90 29.91
C GLU A 67 -39.85 -2.23 30.20
N PRO A 68 -38.73 -2.96 30.24
CA PRO A 68 -37.44 -2.33 30.47
C PRO A 68 -37.14 -1.45 29.26
N ALA A 69 -37.10 -0.13 29.51
CA ALA A 69 -36.66 0.87 28.57
C ALA A 69 -35.40 0.38 27.86
N LYS A 70 -35.55 0.00 26.60
CA LYS A 70 -34.48 -0.30 25.68
C LYS A 70 -33.77 1.03 25.45
N LEU A 71 -32.87 1.38 26.37
CA LEU A 71 -31.92 2.49 26.21
C LEU A 71 -31.29 2.29 24.84
N GLU A 72 -31.62 3.18 23.91
CA GLU A 72 -31.00 3.16 22.60
C GLU A 72 -29.50 3.29 22.80
N ALA A 73 -28.77 2.20 22.51
CA ALA A 73 -27.33 2.21 22.62
C ALA A 73 -26.79 3.38 21.82
N THR A 74 -25.93 4.18 22.46
CA THR A 74 -25.31 5.33 21.80
C THR A 74 -24.55 4.87 20.57
N GLU A 75 -24.38 5.73 19.56
CA GLU A 75 -23.60 5.38 18.36
C GLU A 75 -22.19 4.89 18.72
N ALA A 76 -21.60 5.44 19.78
CA ALA A 76 -20.33 4.98 20.34
C ALA A 76 -20.39 3.53 20.87
N GLU A 77 -21.43 3.15 21.59
CA GLU A 77 -21.62 1.77 22.06
C GLU A 77 -21.87 0.80 20.90
N LYS A 78 -22.69 1.19 19.93
CA LYS A 78 -22.94 0.42 18.71
C LYS A 78 -21.63 0.15 17.96
N ARG A 79 -20.78 1.18 17.80
CA ARG A 79 -19.44 1.06 17.19
C ARG A 79 -18.54 0.12 17.98
N LYS A 80 -18.44 0.25 19.31
CA LYS A 80 -17.62 -0.64 20.15
C LYS A 80 -18.06 -2.10 20.06
N VAL A 81 -19.37 -2.36 20.06
CA VAL A 81 -19.93 -3.70 19.86
C VAL A 81 -19.59 -4.24 18.47
N LEU A 82 -19.68 -3.40 17.44
CA LEU A 82 -19.34 -3.78 16.07
C LEU A 82 -17.84 -4.08 15.92
N LEU A 83 -16.95 -3.24 16.45
CA LEU A 83 -15.50 -3.48 16.48
C LEU A 83 -15.16 -4.79 17.20
N LYS A 84 -15.84 -5.09 18.31
CA LYS A 84 -15.64 -6.37 19.02
C LYS A 84 -16.06 -7.57 18.17
N LYS A 85 -17.21 -7.49 17.48
CA LYS A 85 -17.66 -8.54 16.54
C LYS A 85 -16.71 -8.69 15.36
N LEU A 86 -16.29 -7.57 14.76
CA LEU A 86 -15.35 -7.53 13.65
C LEU A 86 -14.01 -8.10 14.05
N ASN A 87 -13.49 -7.80 15.24
CA ASN A 87 -12.25 -8.37 15.74
C ASN A 87 -12.28 -9.90 15.66
N THR A 88 -13.35 -10.58 16.08
CA THR A 88 -13.42 -12.05 15.94
C THR A 88 -13.42 -12.51 14.48
N LEU A 89 -14.16 -11.83 13.60
CA LEU A 89 -14.29 -12.22 12.19
C LEU A 89 -13.02 -11.94 11.38
N LEU A 90 -12.31 -10.87 11.72
CA LEU A 90 -11.08 -10.44 11.06
C LEU A 90 -9.86 -11.28 11.43
N LEU A 91 -9.91 -12.00 12.55
CA LEU A 91 -8.87 -12.94 12.96
C LEU A 91 -9.07 -14.34 12.33
N ASP A 92 -10.25 -14.64 11.81
CA ASP A 92 -10.56 -15.89 11.09
C ASP A 92 -10.22 -15.76 9.59
N ASP A 93 -9.24 -16.51 9.11
CA ASP A 93 -8.75 -16.44 7.71
C ASP A 93 -9.86 -16.66 6.67
N ARG A 94 -10.84 -17.52 6.97
CA ARG A 94 -11.91 -17.84 6.01
C ARG A 94 -12.92 -16.69 5.92
N LYS A 95 -13.08 -15.92 6.99
CA LYS A 95 -14.04 -14.82 7.09
C LYS A 95 -13.41 -13.47 6.82
N PHE A 96 -12.10 -13.35 6.95
CA PHE A 96 -11.35 -12.11 6.77
C PHE A 96 -11.70 -11.37 5.48
N PRO A 97 -11.68 -12.01 4.28
CA PRO A 97 -12.01 -11.29 3.04
C PRO A 97 -13.42 -10.70 3.01
N LYS A 98 -14.38 -11.31 3.74
CA LYS A 98 -15.76 -10.81 3.83
C LYS A 98 -15.93 -9.77 4.93
N ALA A 99 -15.15 -9.85 6.01
CA ALA A 99 -15.19 -8.92 7.13
C ALA A 99 -14.42 -7.62 6.84
N ALA A 100 -13.36 -7.68 6.03
CA ALA A 100 -12.52 -6.53 5.70
C ALA A 100 -13.29 -5.36 5.06
N PRO A 101 -14.18 -5.56 4.07
CA PRO A 101 -14.99 -4.46 3.53
C PRO A 101 -15.91 -3.81 4.57
N VAL A 102 -16.38 -4.57 5.56
CA VAL A 102 -17.21 -4.04 6.65
C VAL A 102 -16.36 -3.15 7.58
N LEU A 103 -15.12 -3.56 7.86
CA LEU A 103 -14.17 -2.71 8.59
C LEU A 103 -13.85 -1.43 7.81
N CYS A 104 -13.57 -1.52 6.51
CA CYS A 104 -13.30 -0.34 5.68
C CYS A 104 -14.45 0.67 5.75
N LYS A 105 -15.69 0.22 5.57
CA LYS A 105 -16.88 1.09 5.68
C LYS A 105 -16.99 1.74 7.06
N LEU A 106 -16.73 0.98 8.12
CA LEU A 106 -16.76 1.52 9.48
C LEU A 106 -15.66 2.58 9.70
N MET A 107 -14.46 2.33 9.18
CA MET A 107 -13.38 3.31 9.25
C MET A 107 -13.68 4.56 8.41
N GLU A 108 -14.31 4.43 7.24
CA GLU A 108 -14.71 5.57 6.40
C GLU A 108 -15.67 6.53 7.12
N THR A 109 -16.58 6.01 7.96
CA THR A 109 -17.58 6.84 8.65
C THR A 109 -17.12 7.32 10.02
N ASP A 110 -16.38 6.47 10.73
CA ASP A 110 -16.19 6.63 12.18
C ASP A 110 -14.73 6.87 12.57
N LEU A 111 -13.75 6.71 11.67
CA LEU A 111 -12.35 6.95 12.01
C LEU A 111 -12.05 8.44 12.05
N ARG A 112 -11.85 8.97 13.26
CA ARG A 112 -11.60 10.38 13.58
C ARG A 112 -10.59 10.47 14.71
N ARG A 113 -10.14 11.68 15.02
CA ARG A 113 -9.12 11.92 16.05
C ARG A 113 -9.53 11.42 17.44
N ASP A 114 -10.83 11.46 17.75
CA ASP A 114 -11.41 11.02 19.02
C ASP A 114 -11.71 9.52 19.09
N THR A 115 -11.75 8.83 17.95
CA THR A 115 -12.10 7.40 17.87
C THR A 115 -10.93 6.51 17.41
N SER A 116 -9.84 7.09 16.91
CA SER A 116 -8.71 6.37 16.30
C SER A 116 -8.07 5.33 17.24
N GLU A 117 -8.03 5.63 18.53
CA GLU A 117 -7.57 4.73 19.60
C GLU A 117 -8.39 3.43 19.70
N GLU A 118 -9.66 3.43 19.27
CA GLU A 118 -10.50 2.22 19.25
C GLU A 118 -10.16 1.31 18.05
N PHE A 119 -9.73 1.90 16.93
CA PHE A 119 -9.41 1.16 15.70
C PHE A 119 -7.98 0.62 15.70
N PHE A 120 -7.04 1.36 16.28
CA PHE A 120 -5.62 1.06 16.17
C PHE A 120 -5.22 -0.35 16.69
N PRO A 121 -5.71 -0.83 17.85
CA PRO A 121 -5.40 -2.18 18.32
C PRO A 121 -5.85 -3.28 17.37
N LEU A 122 -6.90 -3.04 16.58
CA LEU A 122 -7.36 -3.98 15.57
C LEU A 122 -6.41 -4.02 14.36
N LEU A 123 -5.91 -2.85 13.93
CA LEU A 123 -4.91 -2.75 12.86
C LEU A 123 -3.60 -3.46 13.25
N GLN A 124 -3.13 -3.30 14.49
CA GLN A 124 -1.95 -4.02 14.99
C GLN A 124 -2.13 -5.54 14.98
N LYS A 125 -3.28 -6.04 15.43
CA LYS A 125 -3.57 -7.49 15.39
C LYS A 125 -3.62 -8.03 13.97
N LEU A 126 -4.16 -7.25 13.04
CA LEU A 126 -4.22 -7.61 11.63
C LEU A 126 -2.82 -7.71 11.03
N ASP A 127 -1.97 -6.71 11.29
CA ASP A 127 -0.58 -6.71 10.84
C ASP A 127 0.20 -7.93 11.34
N ALA A 128 0.09 -8.26 12.63
CA ALA A 128 0.73 -9.44 13.22
C ALA A 128 0.31 -10.77 12.57
N LEU A 129 -0.87 -10.83 11.93
CA LEU A 129 -1.38 -12.01 11.22
C LEU A 129 -1.10 -12.00 9.72
N ALA A 130 -0.42 -11.00 9.19
CA ALA A 130 -0.23 -10.84 7.76
C ALA A 130 0.55 -12.00 7.14
N SER A 131 1.64 -12.46 7.77
CA SER A 131 2.46 -13.57 7.26
C SER A 131 1.65 -14.85 7.08
N ARG A 132 0.71 -15.15 7.99
CA ARG A 132 -0.17 -16.34 7.91
C ARG A 132 -1.07 -16.33 6.67
N ARG A 133 -1.38 -15.16 6.13
CA ARG A 133 -2.32 -14.97 5.01
C ARG A 133 -1.64 -14.65 3.70
N GLN A 134 -0.30 -14.64 3.68
CA GLN A 134 0.46 -14.53 2.45
C GLN A 134 0.05 -15.65 1.47
N GLY A 135 -0.07 -15.30 0.19
CA GLY A 135 -0.44 -16.24 -0.87
C GLY A 135 -1.94 -16.34 -1.17
N ASN A 136 -2.82 -15.76 -0.36
CA ASN A 136 -4.24 -15.61 -0.72
C ASN A 136 -4.50 -14.23 -1.34
N PRO A 137 -4.79 -14.12 -2.66
CA PRO A 137 -4.99 -12.83 -3.32
C PRO A 137 -6.11 -11.98 -2.71
N ALA A 138 -7.21 -12.61 -2.28
CA ALA A 138 -8.34 -11.90 -1.68
C ALA A 138 -7.97 -11.29 -0.32
N SER A 139 -7.18 -12.02 0.48
CA SER A 139 -6.66 -11.48 1.75
C SER A 139 -5.66 -10.35 1.51
N MET A 140 -4.77 -10.48 0.52
CA MET A 140 -3.81 -9.42 0.19
C MET A 140 -4.50 -8.13 -0.28
N ALA A 141 -5.54 -8.26 -1.12
CA ALA A 141 -6.36 -7.12 -1.54
C ALA A 141 -7.06 -6.46 -0.34
N ALA A 142 -7.64 -7.26 0.56
CA ALA A 142 -8.26 -6.76 1.78
C ALA A 142 -7.28 -6.01 2.69
N TYR A 143 -6.06 -6.52 2.88
CA TYR A 143 -5.01 -5.81 3.63
C TYR A 143 -4.64 -4.48 2.99
N ARG A 144 -4.42 -4.48 1.66
CA ARG A 144 -4.15 -3.25 0.91
C ARG A 144 -5.24 -2.22 1.14
N ASP A 145 -6.51 -2.60 1.06
CA ASP A 145 -7.64 -1.68 1.17
C ASP A 145 -7.75 -1.10 2.59
N ILE A 146 -7.66 -1.94 3.63
CA ILE A 146 -7.68 -1.50 5.04
C ILE A 146 -6.54 -0.52 5.31
N PHE A 147 -5.30 -0.89 4.95
CA PHE A 147 -4.14 -0.06 5.25
C PHE A 147 -4.03 1.18 4.36
N SER A 148 -4.57 1.15 3.14
CA SER A 148 -4.70 2.36 2.30
C SER A 148 -5.68 3.35 2.92
N LEU A 149 -6.79 2.88 3.47
CA LEU A 149 -7.76 3.73 4.15
C LEU A 149 -7.19 4.31 5.46
N ALA A 150 -6.48 3.49 6.25
CA ALA A 150 -5.76 3.97 7.43
C ALA A 150 -4.71 5.03 7.05
N HIS A 151 -3.99 4.84 5.94
CA HIS A 151 -2.99 5.78 5.46
C HIS A 151 -3.59 7.15 5.12
N ARG A 152 -4.75 7.17 4.43
CA ARG A 152 -5.47 8.41 4.08
C ARG A 152 -5.96 9.20 5.29
N ASN A 153 -6.15 8.53 6.42
CA ASN A 153 -6.64 9.11 7.66
C ASN A 153 -5.54 9.14 8.75
N MET A 154 -4.26 9.21 8.36
CA MET A 154 -3.14 9.21 9.31
C MET A 154 -3.22 10.37 10.31
N ASP A 155 -3.75 11.51 9.92
CA ASP A 155 -3.88 12.69 10.78
C ASP A 155 -4.86 12.49 11.96
N ALA A 156 -5.66 11.42 11.92
CA ALA A 156 -6.53 11.02 13.03
C ALA A 156 -5.76 10.30 14.15
N PHE A 157 -4.56 9.79 13.88
CA PHE A 157 -3.79 8.99 14.82
C PHE A 157 -2.75 9.82 15.59
N SER A 158 -2.34 9.34 16.76
CA SER A 158 -1.20 9.91 17.49
C SER A 158 0.10 9.73 16.70
N ASP A 159 1.13 10.53 16.97
CA ASP A 159 2.42 10.45 16.26
C ASP A 159 3.04 9.04 16.33
N LYS A 160 2.90 8.37 17.49
CA LYS A 160 3.30 6.98 17.67
C LYS A 160 2.55 6.05 16.71
N HIS A 161 1.22 6.13 16.69
CA HIS A 161 0.40 5.28 15.84
C HIS A 161 0.63 5.60 14.36
N THR A 162 0.86 6.86 14.01
CA THR A 162 1.26 7.29 12.66
C THR A 162 2.59 6.66 12.24
N PHE A 163 3.59 6.65 13.12
CA PHE A 163 4.87 5.97 12.84
C PHE A 163 4.65 4.48 12.55
N GLN A 164 3.91 3.78 13.42
CA GLN A 164 3.61 2.36 13.27
C GLN A 164 2.80 2.09 11.98
N LEU A 165 1.77 2.89 11.69
CA LEU A 165 0.98 2.78 10.46
C LEU A 165 1.83 3.00 9.22
N ARG A 166 2.78 3.94 9.22
CA ARG A 166 3.68 4.13 8.07
C ARG A 166 4.49 2.86 7.81
N THR A 167 4.90 2.14 8.85
CA THR A 167 5.61 0.85 8.71
C THR A 167 4.70 -0.21 8.10
N MET A 168 3.49 -0.35 8.62
CA MET A 168 2.49 -1.29 8.10
C MET A 168 2.10 -0.98 6.65
N VAL A 169 1.98 0.30 6.27
CA VAL A 169 1.65 0.74 4.91
C VAL A 169 2.76 0.42 3.91
N LEU A 170 4.04 0.56 4.31
CA LEU A 170 5.14 0.09 3.47
C LEU A 170 4.98 -1.39 3.16
N TYR A 171 4.67 -2.18 4.18
CA TYR A 171 4.54 -3.61 4.01
C TYR A 171 3.29 -4.02 3.21
N HIS A 172 2.09 -3.59 3.60
CA HIS A 172 0.84 -4.06 3.00
C HIS A 172 0.48 -3.38 1.68
N VAL A 173 0.73 -2.08 1.58
CA VAL A 173 0.32 -1.29 0.42
C VAL A 173 1.45 -1.25 -0.61
N THR A 174 2.66 -0.90 -0.18
CA THR A 174 3.76 -0.68 -1.13
C THR A 174 4.22 -1.99 -1.76
N CYS A 175 4.44 -3.07 -0.99
CA CYS A 175 4.77 -4.38 -1.57
C CYS A 175 3.70 -4.87 -2.55
N HIS A 176 2.41 -4.70 -2.22
CA HIS A 176 1.35 -5.09 -3.15
C HIS A 176 1.39 -4.26 -4.43
N ARG A 177 1.55 -2.93 -4.34
CA ARG A 177 1.61 -2.05 -5.52
C ARG A 177 2.86 -2.27 -6.37
N LEU A 178 3.94 -2.80 -5.80
CA LEU A 178 5.12 -3.24 -6.54
C LEU A 178 4.87 -4.53 -7.32
N ASN A 179 4.02 -5.42 -6.81
CA ASN A 179 3.64 -6.65 -7.52
C ASN A 179 2.55 -6.37 -8.57
N THR A 180 2.92 -5.61 -9.59
CA THR A 180 2.07 -5.20 -10.71
C THR A 180 2.82 -5.31 -12.04
N ASP A 181 2.07 -5.40 -13.13
CA ASP A 181 2.59 -5.28 -14.50
C ASP A 181 2.35 -3.88 -15.09
N ASP A 182 1.63 -3.01 -14.38
CA ASP A 182 1.46 -1.61 -14.74
C ASP A 182 2.72 -0.81 -14.36
N THR A 183 3.43 -0.30 -15.38
CA THR A 183 4.69 0.45 -15.20
C THR A 183 4.49 1.73 -14.38
N TYR A 184 3.35 2.42 -14.54
CA TYR A 184 3.07 3.65 -13.80
C TYR A 184 2.81 3.34 -12.32
N GLN A 185 2.01 2.32 -12.03
CA GLN A 185 1.75 1.91 -10.65
C GLN A 185 3.03 1.44 -9.95
N PHE A 186 3.88 0.68 -10.66
CA PHE A 186 5.16 0.26 -10.14
C PHE A 186 6.07 1.44 -9.84
N ALA A 187 6.21 2.39 -10.77
CA ALA A 187 7.07 3.56 -10.59
C ALA A 187 6.63 4.40 -9.37
N GLN A 188 5.31 4.59 -9.19
CA GLN A 188 4.75 5.26 -8.02
C GLN A 188 5.08 4.53 -6.71
N ALA A 189 4.95 3.20 -6.68
CA ALA A 189 5.29 2.42 -5.49
C ALA A 189 6.80 2.39 -5.21
N ALA A 190 7.63 2.34 -6.26
CA ALA A 190 9.08 2.41 -6.13
C ALA A 190 9.52 3.78 -5.57
N LYS A 191 8.85 4.87 -5.96
CA LYS A 191 9.09 6.20 -5.39
C LYS A 191 8.81 6.23 -3.88
N VAL A 192 7.71 5.64 -3.43
CA VAL A 192 7.39 5.52 -2.00
C VAL A 192 8.49 4.74 -1.26
N ALA A 193 9.02 3.68 -1.87
CA ALA A 193 10.14 2.94 -1.30
C ALA A 193 11.43 3.79 -1.20
N HIS A 194 11.73 4.61 -2.21
CA HIS A 194 12.88 5.53 -2.18
C HIS A 194 12.73 6.55 -1.07
N GLU A 195 11.59 7.25 -1.01
CA GLU A 195 11.30 8.25 0.02
C GLU A 195 11.42 7.65 1.43
N ALA A 196 10.99 6.41 1.63
CA ALA A 196 11.12 5.73 2.91
C ALA A 196 12.58 5.45 3.31
N ILE A 197 13.47 5.20 2.34
CA ILE A 197 14.91 5.02 2.58
C ILE A 197 15.58 6.38 2.83
N GLU A 198 15.22 7.41 2.07
CA GLU A 198 15.76 8.78 2.27
C GLU A 198 15.43 9.32 3.66
N GLN A 199 14.21 9.04 4.15
CA GLN A 199 13.74 9.50 5.45
C GLN A 199 14.37 8.77 6.65
N LEU A 200 15.17 7.71 6.44
CA LEU A 200 15.79 6.95 7.54
C LEU A 200 16.63 7.84 8.46
N ASP A 201 17.35 8.82 7.90
CA ASP A 201 18.21 9.74 8.64
C ASP A 201 17.41 10.66 9.57
N THR A 202 16.19 11.01 9.18
CA THR A 202 15.28 11.88 9.95
C THR A 202 14.32 11.10 10.85
N ALA A 203 13.99 9.85 10.49
CA ALA A 203 13.04 9.01 11.21
C ALA A 203 13.61 8.48 12.53
N PHE A 204 14.94 8.44 12.65
CA PHE A 204 15.65 7.97 13.84
C PHE A 204 16.52 9.11 14.38
N PRO A 205 15.95 10.00 15.22
CA PRO A 205 16.75 11.05 15.85
C PRO A 205 17.93 10.42 16.58
N LYS A 206 19.12 10.99 16.41
CA LYS A 206 20.31 10.46 17.07
C LYS A 206 20.22 10.78 18.55
N GLN A 207 20.74 9.88 19.38
CA GLN A 207 20.80 10.09 20.84
C GLN A 207 21.50 11.42 21.20
N SER A 208 22.44 11.87 20.36
CA SER A 208 23.10 13.18 20.47
C SER A 208 22.14 14.36 20.35
N ASP A 209 21.17 14.27 19.44
CA ASP A 209 20.23 15.34 19.12
C ASP A 209 19.22 15.52 20.27
N ILE A 210 18.88 14.41 20.93
CA ILE A 210 18.08 14.37 22.16
C ILE A 210 18.83 15.03 23.32
N LEU A 211 20.12 14.75 23.46
CA LEU A 211 20.99 15.26 24.53
C LEU A 211 21.31 16.76 24.38
N LEU A 212 21.28 17.30 23.16
CA LEU A 212 21.57 18.71 22.87
C LEU A 212 20.41 19.66 23.18
N GLY A 213 19.32 19.18 23.79
CA GLY A 213 18.20 20.02 24.21
C GLY A 213 17.44 20.65 23.04
N MET A 214 17.59 20.10 21.82
CA MET A 214 16.72 20.46 20.70
C MET A 214 15.31 20.00 21.04
N GLU A 215 14.32 20.88 20.84
CA GLU A 215 12.93 20.59 21.13
C GLU A 215 12.48 19.45 20.21
N ILE A 216 12.45 18.22 20.74
CA ILE A 216 11.97 17.07 20.00
C ILE A 216 10.45 17.18 19.92
N THR A 217 9.97 17.84 18.88
CA THR A 217 8.54 17.96 18.60
C THR A 217 7.94 16.70 17.99
N GLN A 218 8.76 15.65 17.78
CA GLN A 218 8.36 14.41 17.10
C GLN A 218 8.49 13.20 18.02
N TYR A 219 7.62 12.22 17.81
CA TYR A 219 7.70 10.92 18.48
C TYR A 219 9.06 10.23 18.23
N VAL A 220 9.71 9.75 19.29
CA VAL A 220 10.95 8.96 19.20
C VAL A 220 10.61 7.47 19.20
N PRO A 221 10.89 6.73 18.11
CA PRO A 221 10.61 5.30 18.05
C PRO A 221 11.51 4.51 19.00
N THR A 222 10.97 3.47 19.61
CA THR A 222 11.74 2.46 20.35
C THR A 222 12.62 1.65 19.40
N ASP A 223 13.69 1.03 19.91
CA ASP A 223 14.59 0.23 19.05
C ASP A 223 13.89 -0.97 18.39
N ALA A 224 12.83 -1.50 19.01
CA ALA A 224 11.98 -2.52 18.41
C ALA A 224 11.22 -1.98 17.19
N GLU A 225 10.62 -0.79 17.30
CA GLU A 225 9.89 -0.13 16.21
C GLU A 225 10.83 0.31 15.09
N LYS A 226 12.05 0.74 15.42
CA LYS A 226 13.11 1.02 14.43
C LYS A 226 13.46 -0.25 13.64
N ARG A 227 13.67 -1.37 14.34
CA ARG A 227 13.97 -2.66 13.71
C ARG A 227 12.84 -3.12 12.79
N GLU A 228 11.60 -2.97 13.23
CA GLU A 228 10.41 -3.30 12.43
C GLU A 228 10.32 -2.43 11.16
N ARG A 229 10.59 -1.13 11.27
CA ARG A 229 10.65 -0.21 10.13
C ARG A 229 11.73 -0.63 9.13
N LEU A 230 12.92 -0.99 9.60
CA LEU A 230 14.02 -1.44 8.76
C LEU A 230 13.71 -2.78 8.07
N ASP A 231 13.12 -3.74 8.78
CA ASP A 231 12.67 -5.01 8.19
C ASP A 231 11.62 -4.77 7.10
N ALA A 232 10.64 -3.88 7.34
CA ALA A 232 9.64 -3.52 6.34
C ALA A 232 10.28 -2.93 5.08
N ILE A 233 11.29 -2.07 5.20
CA ILE A 233 12.04 -1.52 4.06
C ILE A 233 12.78 -2.63 3.31
N VAL A 234 13.43 -3.56 4.01
CA VAL A 234 14.12 -4.70 3.36
C VAL A 234 13.14 -5.61 2.61
N ARG A 235 11.93 -5.83 3.13
CA ARG A 235 10.87 -6.55 2.42
C ARG A 235 10.43 -5.83 1.15
N VAL A 236 10.28 -4.50 1.20
CA VAL A 236 9.96 -3.68 0.02
C VAL A 236 11.09 -3.76 -1.01
N LEU A 237 12.35 -3.65 -0.59
CA LEU A 237 13.53 -3.81 -1.45
C LEU A 237 13.60 -5.21 -2.08
N SER A 238 13.29 -6.25 -1.31
CA SER A 238 13.21 -7.62 -1.82
C SER A 238 12.14 -7.76 -2.90
N THR A 239 11.00 -7.09 -2.72
CA THR A 239 9.93 -7.07 -3.72
C THR A 239 10.36 -6.32 -4.98
N LEU A 240 10.98 -5.14 -4.86
CA LEU A 240 11.58 -4.41 -5.98
C LEU A 240 12.58 -5.27 -6.78
N PHE A 241 13.46 -5.97 -6.07
CA PHE A 241 14.49 -6.81 -6.66
C PHE A 241 13.96 -7.97 -7.51
N GLN A 242 12.75 -8.47 -7.23
CA GLN A 242 12.07 -9.48 -8.05
C GLN A 242 11.79 -8.97 -9.47
N HIS A 243 11.56 -7.66 -9.62
CA HIS A 243 11.24 -7.03 -10.91
C HIS A 243 12.48 -6.58 -11.69
N ARG A 244 13.70 -6.72 -11.15
CA ARG A 244 14.94 -6.21 -11.77
C ARG A 244 15.21 -6.70 -13.19
N LYS A 245 14.70 -7.88 -13.56
CA LYS A 245 14.88 -8.47 -14.90
C LYS A 245 14.02 -7.77 -15.95
N LYS A 246 13.00 -7.01 -15.53
CA LYS A 246 12.11 -6.24 -16.41
C LYS A 246 12.82 -4.92 -16.75
N GLN A 247 13.04 -4.65 -18.05
CA GLN A 247 13.77 -3.44 -18.49
C GLN A 247 13.12 -2.15 -17.98
N TRP A 248 11.79 -2.10 -17.99
CA TRP A 248 11.02 -0.95 -17.53
C TRP A 248 11.15 -0.68 -16.01
N ALA A 249 11.56 -1.67 -15.21
CA ALA A 249 11.73 -1.54 -13.76
C ALA A 249 13.17 -1.22 -13.36
N LYS A 250 14.13 -1.43 -14.26
CA LYS A 250 15.57 -1.48 -13.96
C LYS A 250 16.07 -0.21 -13.27
N THR A 251 15.75 0.96 -13.81
CA THR A 251 16.18 2.25 -13.26
C THR A 251 15.68 2.47 -11.83
N SER A 252 14.39 2.20 -11.57
CA SER A 252 13.81 2.38 -10.24
C SER A 252 14.41 1.43 -9.20
N VAL A 253 14.71 0.19 -9.60
CA VAL A 253 15.39 -0.79 -8.75
C VAL A 253 16.83 -0.33 -8.48
N ASP A 254 17.59 0.01 -9.53
CA ASP A 254 18.98 0.42 -9.41
C ASP A 254 19.17 1.64 -8.49
N LEU A 255 18.27 2.62 -8.58
CA LEU A 255 18.25 3.80 -7.72
C LEU A 255 17.94 3.44 -6.26
N ALA A 256 16.94 2.59 -6.00
CA ALA A 256 16.58 2.16 -4.65
C ALA A 256 17.77 1.47 -3.96
N PHE A 257 18.45 0.58 -4.69
CA PHE A 257 19.56 -0.20 -4.17
C PHE A 257 20.83 0.62 -3.98
N LYS A 258 21.08 1.61 -4.84
CA LYS A 258 22.16 2.58 -4.60
C LYS A 258 21.90 3.33 -3.29
N LEU A 259 20.70 3.86 -3.12
CA LEU A 259 20.30 4.63 -1.94
C LEU A 259 20.35 3.80 -0.64
N ALA A 260 19.90 2.54 -0.71
CA ALA A 260 19.99 1.59 0.41
C ALA A 260 21.45 1.24 0.75
N GLY A 261 22.30 1.06 -0.27
CA GLY A 261 23.73 0.83 -0.11
C GLY A 261 24.44 1.99 0.59
N ASP A 262 24.11 3.23 0.22
CA ASP A 262 24.65 4.44 0.86
C ASP A 262 24.26 4.53 2.35
N ARG A 263 23.12 3.95 2.73
CA ARG A 263 22.57 3.93 4.10
C ARG A 263 22.70 2.59 4.82
N ARG A 264 23.48 1.65 4.29
CA ARG A 264 23.56 0.26 4.79
C ARG A 264 23.98 0.14 6.26
N LEU A 265 24.66 1.16 6.80
CA LEU A 265 25.10 1.20 8.20
C LEU A 265 23.95 1.41 9.20
N ILE A 266 22.80 1.94 8.75
CA ILE A 266 21.60 2.12 9.58
C ILE A 266 20.91 0.76 9.84
N PHE A 267 21.06 -0.17 8.90
CA PHE A 267 20.50 -1.51 9.00
C PHE A 267 21.32 -2.38 9.97
N ASP A 268 20.63 -3.27 10.68
CA ASP A 268 21.23 -4.32 11.47
C ASP A 268 21.96 -5.34 10.57
N GLN A 269 22.85 -6.14 11.18
CA GLN A 269 23.75 -7.01 10.44
C GLN A 269 23.02 -7.95 9.47
N VAL A 270 21.91 -8.56 9.92
CA VAL A 270 21.12 -9.50 9.11
C VAL A 270 20.53 -8.80 7.88
N ASN A 271 19.97 -7.60 8.06
CA ASN A 271 19.39 -6.84 6.95
C ASN A 271 20.45 -6.24 6.03
N ARG A 272 21.61 -5.85 6.58
CA ARG A 272 22.74 -5.37 5.80
C ARG A 272 23.26 -6.44 4.85
N GLU A 273 23.48 -7.66 5.35
CA GLU A 273 23.89 -8.80 4.54
C GLU A 273 22.89 -9.06 3.40
N ARG A 274 21.59 -9.03 3.68
CA ARG A 274 20.55 -9.17 2.65
C ARG A 274 20.61 -8.08 1.58
N ILE A 275 20.84 -6.82 1.99
CA ILE A 275 20.98 -5.70 1.05
C ILE A 275 22.24 -5.87 0.20
N ASP A 276 23.37 -6.21 0.81
CA ASP A 276 24.65 -6.42 0.13
C ASP A 276 24.54 -7.57 -0.90
N ASP A 277 23.93 -8.71 -0.53
CA ASP A 277 23.69 -9.85 -1.44
C ASP A 277 22.85 -9.45 -2.66
N MET A 278 21.78 -8.67 -2.45
CA MET A 278 20.95 -8.16 -3.54
C MET A 278 21.70 -7.13 -4.39
N TYR A 279 22.52 -6.29 -3.78
CA TYR A 279 23.32 -5.28 -4.47
C TYR A 279 24.41 -5.91 -5.34
N ASP A 280 25.13 -6.90 -4.83
CA ASP A 280 26.14 -7.64 -5.56
C ASP A 280 25.52 -8.41 -6.73
N SER A 281 24.36 -9.02 -6.52
CA SER A 281 23.57 -9.64 -7.60
C SER A 281 23.20 -8.66 -8.72
N ILE A 282 22.94 -7.39 -8.40
CA ILE A 282 22.69 -6.34 -9.41
C ILE A 282 23.98 -6.02 -10.17
N LYS A 283 25.10 -5.87 -9.45
CA LYS A 283 26.41 -5.53 -10.02
C LYS A 283 26.92 -6.62 -10.98
N GLU A 284 26.80 -7.89 -10.61
CA GLU A 284 27.16 -9.04 -11.45
C GLU A 284 26.34 -9.09 -12.75
N LEU A 285 25.04 -8.78 -12.67
CA LEU A 285 24.19 -8.75 -13.86
C LEU A 285 24.55 -7.59 -14.80
N ARG A 286 24.94 -6.43 -14.25
CA ARG A 286 25.44 -5.31 -15.06
C ARG A 286 26.73 -5.69 -15.77
N SER A 287 27.71 -6.27 -15.07
CA SER A 287 28.98 -6.68 -15.67
C SER A 287 28.80 -7.77 -16.73
N ALA A 288 27.92 -8.75 -16.49
CA ALA A 288 27.59 -9.78 -17.46
C ALA A 288 26.92 -9.22 -18.73
N SER A 289 26.05 -8.21 -18.59
CA SER A 289 25.42 -7.53 -19.72
C SER A 289 26.43 -6.76 -20.58
N THR A 290 27.46 -6.18 -19.96
CA THR A 290 28.51 -5.43 -20.68
C THR A 290 29.51 -6.35 -21.39
N LEU A 291 29.75 -7.56 -20.86
CA LEU A 291 30.72 -8.52 -21.38
C LEU A 291 30.18 -9.47 -22.45
N GLY A 292 28.97 -9.25 -22.99
CA GLY A 292 28.41 -10.03 -24.11
C GLY A 292 28.36 -11.55 -23.88
N THR A 293 28.45 -12.00 -22.63
CA THR A 293 28.69 -13.42 -22.32
C THR A 293 27.35 -14.15 -22.23
N LYS A 294 26.99 -14.86 -23.31
CA LYS A 294 25.98 -15.93 -23.28
C LYS A 294 26.47 -17.04 -22.34
N ARG A 295 26.17 -16.96 -21.04
CA ARG A 295 26.24 -18.10 -20.14
C ARG A 295 24.85 -18.44 -19.63
N SER A 296 24.35 -19.57 -20.11
CA SER A 296 23.30 -20.36 -19.48
C SER A 296 23.79 -20.75 -18.08
N ALA A 297 23.46 -19.93 -17.08
CA ALA A 297 23.59 -20.31 -15.68
C ALA A 297 22.24 -20.00 -15.03
N ASN A 298 21.52 -21.05 -14.69
CA ASN A 298 20.20 -21.00 -14.07
C ASN A 298 20.38 -20.63 -12.57
N PRO A 299 20.05 -19.41 -12.10
CA PRO A 299 20.23 -19.05 -10.69
C PRO A 299 19.00 -19.46 -9.86
N ARG A 300 18.27 -20.52 -10.25
CA ARG A 300 17.07 -21.00 -9.54
C ARG A 300 17.36 -21.67 -8.19
N GLY A 301 18.61 -21.72 -7.75
CA GLY A 301 19.03 -22.40 -6.52
C GLY A 301 18.95 -21.59 -5.22
N MET A 302 19.14 -20.26 -5.24
CA MET A 302 19.34 -19.49 -3.99
C MET A 302 18.17 -18.63 -3.53
N PHE A 303 17.10 -18.46 -4.32
CA PHE A 303 16.00 -17.53 -3.98
C PHE A 303 14.77 -18.18 -3.31
N LYS A 304 14.85 -19.44 -2.86
CA LYS A 304 13.68 -20.19 -2.37
C LYS A 304 13.39 -20.07 -0.86
N SER A 305 14.17 -19.34 -0.07
CA SER A 305 13.98 -19.31 1.40
C SER A 305 13.64 -17.96 2.01
N TRP A 306 13.35 -16.92 1.21
CA TRP A 306 13.13 -15.56 1.75
C TRP A 306 11.66 -15.14 1.89
N ALA A 307 10.73 -16.06 1.66
CA ALA A 307 9.30 -15.86 1.93
C ALA A 307 8.91 -16.64 3.20
N ALA A 308 9.23 -16.07 4.36
CA ALA A 308 8.62 -16.39 5.66
C ALA A 308 8.65 -15.12 6.54
#